data_AF-A0A7S3A2A3-F1
#
_entry.id   AF-A0A7S3A2A3-F1
#
_cell.length_a   1.000
_cell.length_b   1.000
_cell.length_c   1.000
_cell.angle_alpha   90.00
_cell.angle_beta   90.00
_cell.angle_gamma   90.00
#
_symmetry.space_group_name_H-M   'P 1'
#
loop_
_entity.id
_entity.type
_entity.pdbx_description
1 polymer ?
#
loop_
_entity_poly.entity_id
_entity_poly.type
_entity_poly.pdbx_seq_one_letter_code
_entity_poly.pdbx_strand_id
1 'polypeptide(L)'
;RMVSRKKNDRDPHASREAQKYDNPIQSREFILSHLKDRGAPATHETLCSELGQSSEEGIEALRRRLIAMCRDGQLICNRRGAYLPIEEADLVTGRVIGHKDGFGFLVPDDG
;
A
#
# COMPACT_ATOMS: atom_id res chain seq x y z
N ARG A 1 20.74 2.71 -25.94
CA ARG A 1 19.45 2.87 -26.67
C ARG A 1 18.39 3.23 -25.63
N MET A 2 18.09 4.52 -25.47
CA MET A 2 17.11 5.00 -24.49
C MET A 2 15.71 4.59 -24.95
N VAL A 3 15.05 3.71 -24.20
CA VAL A 3 13.65 3.33 -24.47
C VAL A 3 12.78 4.22 -23.60
N SER A 4 12.13 5.19 -24.25
CA SER A 4 11.11 6.05 -23.67
C SER A 4 9.97 5.20 -23.07
N ARG A 5 9.76 5.33 -21.76
CA ARG A 5 8.76 4.59 -20.98
C ARG A 5 7.37 5.16 -21.31
N LYS A 6 6.47 4.33 -21.85
CA LYS A 6 5.08 4.73 -22.17
C LYS A 6 4.39 5.29 -20.92
N LYS A 7 3.99 6.55 -20.97
CA LYS A 7 3.09 7.18 -20.01
C LYS A 7 1.74 6.45 -20.07
N ASN A 8 1.34 5.81 -18.98
CA ASN A 8 -0.06 5.40 -18.81
C ASN A 8 -0.88 6.66 -18.57
N ASP A 9 -1.64 7.05 -19.59
CA ASP A 9 -2.47 8.26 -19.69
C ASP A 9 -3.74 8.22 -18.78
N ARG A 10 -3.68 7.45 -17.68
CA ARG A 10 -4.80 7.22 -16.74
C ARG A 10 -4.48 7.57 -15.30
N ASP A 11 -3.47 8.38 -15.07
CA ASP A 11 -3.15 8.92 -13.74
C ASP A 11 -3.09 10.46 -13.79
N PRO A 12 -4.20 11.15 -13.46
CA PRO A 12 -4.26 12.61 -13.45
C PRO A 12 -3.34 13.25 -12.41
N HIS A 13 -2.73 12.47 -11.51
CA HIS A 13 -1.82 12.93 -10.47
C HIS A 13 -0.37 12.50 -10.69
N ALA A 14 -0.08 11.71 -11.73
CA ALA A 14 1.27 11.29 -12.09
C ALA A 14 2.22 12.47 -12.28
N SER A 15 1.76 13.57 -12.89
CA SER A 15 2.56 14.79 -13.09
C SER A 15 2.95 15.49 -11.77
N ARG A 16 2.16 15.34 -10.71
CA ARG A 16 2.41 15.95 -9.38
C ARG A 16 3.37 15.09 -8.56
N GLU A 17 3.22 13.77 -8.61
CA GLU A 17 4.09 12.84 -7.90
C GLU A 17 5.47 12.68 -8.58
N ALA A 18 5.56 12.91 -9.90
CA ALA A 18 6.82 12.90 -10.66
C ALA A 18 7.81 13.99 -10.22
N GLN A 19 7.38 15.04 -9.53
CA GLN A 19 8.29 16.05 -8.97
C GLN A 19 9.03 15.55 -7.71
N LYS A 20 8.61 14.42 -7.12
CA LYS A 20 9.20 13.89 -5.89
C LYS A 20 10.15 12.71 -6.11
N TYR A 21 10.18 12.08 -7.29
CA TYR A 21 10.93 10.86 -7.53
C TYR A 21 11.43 10.75 -8.99
N ASP A 22 12.71 10.41 -9.17
CA ASP A 22 13.40 10.29 -10.48
C ASP A 22 12.88 9.14 -11.38
N ASN A 23 12.02 8.24 -10.88
CA ASN A 23 11.45 7.14 -11.65
C ASN A 23 9.93 7.08 -11.38
N PRO A 24 9.07 7.44 -12.35
CA PRO A 24 7.64 7.56 -12.12
C PRO A 24 7.05 6.19 -11.84
N ILE A 25 6.76 5.95 -10.58
CA ILE A 25 5.94 4.84 -10.14
C ILE A 25 4.50 5.31 -9.96
N GLN A 26 3.55 4.37 -10.03
CA GLN A 26 2.13 4.66 -9.80
C GLN A 26 1.92 5.47 -8.52
N SER A 27 1.01 6.44 -8.59
CA SER A 27 0.64 7.30 -7.47
C SER A 27 0.03 6.49 -6.31
N ARG A 28 -0.01 7.11 -5.12
CA ARG A 28 -0.62 6.50 -3.94
C ARG A 28 -2.11 6.25 -4.18
N GLU A 29 -2.77 7.21 -4.79
CA GLU A 29 -4.18 7.19 -5.15
C GLU A 29 -4.47 6.03 -6.11
N PHE A 30 -3.63 5.82 -7.12
CA PHE A 30 -3.77 4.70 -8.05
C PHE A 30 -3.58 3.35 -7.35
N ILE A 31 -2.58 3.21 -6.47
CA ILE A 31 -2.36 1.97 -5.73
C ILE A 31 -3.54 1.67 -4.80
N LEU A 32 -4.09 2.69 -4.13
CA LEU A 32 -5.27 2.56 -3.28
C LEU A 32 -6.50 2.15 -4.10
N SER A 33 -6.78 2.83 -5.22
CA SER A 33 -7.92 2.48 -6.06
C SER A 33 -7.80 1.06 -6.61
N HIS A 34 -6.61 0.67 -7.08
CA HIS A 34 -6.35 -0.67 -7.58
C HIS A 34 -6.59 -1.75 -6.52
N LEU A 35 -6.16 -1.52 -5.28
CA LEU A 35 -6.40 -2.44 -4.17
C LEU A 35 -7.90 -2.50 -3.78
N LYS A 36 -8.61 -1.37 -3.82
CA LYS A 36 -10.06 -1.31 -3.59
C LYS A 36 -10.84 -2.06 -4.68
N ASP A 37 -10.52 -1.80 -5.95
CA ASP A 37 -11.14 -2.48 -7.10
C ASP A 37 -10.89 -4.00 -7.07
N ARG A 38 -9.73 -4.42 -6.55
CA ARG A 38 -9.40 -5.83 -6.36
C ARG A 38 -10.22 -6.50 -5.25
N GLY A 39 -10.67 -5.74 -4.24
CA GLY A 39 -11.44 -6.25 -3.10
C GLY A 39 -10.75 -7.32 -2.25
N ALA A 40 -9.43 -7.48 -2.41
CA ALA A 40 -8.64 -8.49 -1.71
C ALA A 40 -7.18 -8.04 -1.52
N PRO A 41 -6.51 -8.46 -0.43
CA PRO A 41 -5.11 -8.13 -0.20
C PRO A 41 -4.16 -8.70 -1.26
N ALA A 42 -3.16 -7.94 -1.69
CA ALA A 42 -2.19 -8.35 -2.70
C ALA A 42 -0.75 -8.28 -2.17
N THR A 43 0.10 -9.26 -2.48
CA THR A 43 1.53 -9.20 -2.14
C THR A 43 2.27 -8.20 -3.02
N HIS A 44 3.49 -7.84 -2.64
CA HIS A 44 4.34 -6.98 -3.47
C HIS A 44 4.59 -7.58 -4.85
N GLU A 45 4.83 -8.89 -4.96
CA GLU A 45 5.04 -9.58 -6.23
C GLU A 45 3.79 -9.55 -7.12
N THR A 46 2.62 -9.71 -6.49
CA THR A 46 1.32 -9.61 -7.18
C THR A 46 1.13 -8.19 -7.73
N LEU A 47 1.34 -7.18 -6.90
CA LEU A 47 1.25 -5.78 -7.30
C LEU A 47 2.28 -5.42 -8.38
N CYS A 48 3.51 -5.92 -8.32
CA CYS A 48 4.49 -5.75 -9.39
C CYS A 48 3.97 -6.30 -10.72
N SER A 49 3.37 -7.49 -10.69
CA SER A 49 2.84 -8.15 -11.88
C SER A 49 1.63 -7.40 -12.46
N GLU A 50 0.67 -7.04 -11.62
CA GLU A 50 -0.54 -6.31 -12.00
C GLU A 50 -0.25 -4.88 -12.49
N LEU A 51 0.74 -4.21 -11.89
CA LEU A 51 1.13 -2.84 -12.22
C LEU A 51 2.23 -2.76 -13.30
N GLY A 52 2.65 -3.90 -13.87
CA GLY A 52 3.63 -3.96 -14.96
C GLY A 52 5.05 -3.53 -14.55
N GLN A 53 5.43 -3.74 -13.28
CA GLN A 53 6.77 -3.47 -12.78
C GLN A 53 7.65 -4.73 -12.92
N SER A 54 8.44 -4.77 -13.98
CA SER A 54 9.37 -5.88 -14.25
C SER A 54 10.85 -5.50 -14.11
N SER A 55 11.18 -4.20 -14.05
CA SER A 55 12.56 -3.75 -13.84
C SER A 55 12.91 -3.76 -12.36
N GLU A 56 14.16 -4.06 -12.03
CA GLU A 56 14.66 -4.07 -10.65
C GLU A 56 14.43 -2.72 -9.95
N GLU A 57 14.68 -1.62 -10.66
CA GLU A 57 14.37 -0.27 -10.17
C GLU A 57 12.86 -0.06 -9.91
N GLY A 58 11.99 -0.56 -10.78
CA GLY A 58 10.54 -0.42 -10.63
C GLY A 58 9.98 -1.25 -9.48
N ILE A 59 10.49 -2.46 -9.32
CA ILE A 59 10.16 -3.38 -8.24
C ILE A 59 10.55 -2.77 -6.89
N GLU A 60 11.78 -2.26 -6.77
CA GLU A 60 12.26 -1.63 -5.54
C GLU A 60 11.57 -0.29 -5.27
N ALA A 61 11.29 0.51 -6.30
CA ALA A 61 10.50 1.73 -6.16
C ALA A 61 9.10 1.41 -5.60
N LEU A 62 8.46 0.33 -6.06
CA LEU A 62 7.12 -0.07 -5.60
C LEU A 62 7.17 -0.48 -4.15
N ARG A 63 8.17 -1.29 -3.79
CA ARG A 63 8.40 -1.73 -2.42
C ARG A 63 8.55 -0.54 -1.47
N ARG A 64 9.40 0.43 -1.82
CA ARG A 64 9.61 1.65 -1.02
C ARG A 64 8.33 2.48 -0.87
N ARG A 65 7.55 2.62 -1.95
CA ARG A 65 6.27 3.35 -1.89
C ARG A 65 5.25 2.64 -1.01
N LEU A 66 5.10 1.32 -1.13
CA LEU A 66 4.21 0.54 -0.27
C LEU A 66 4.60 0.64 1.21
N ILE A 67 5.90 0.58 1.53
CA ILE A 67 6.39 0.76 2.91
C ILE A 67 6.05 2.16 3.42
N ALA A 68 6.26 3.20 2.61
CA ALA A 68 5.92 4.58 2.99
C ALA A 68 4.40 4.74 3.21
N MET A 69 3.57 4.12 2.37
CA MET A 69 2.11 4.13 2.53
C MET A 69 1.66 3.41 3.80
N CYS A 70 2.28 2.29 4.17
CA CYS A 70 2.01 1.62 5.43
C CYS A 70 2.39 2.49 6.64
N ARG A 71 3.56 3.13 6.58
CA ARG A 71 4.03 4.05 7.64
C ARG A 71 3.09 5.25 7.79
N ASP A 72 2.61 5.78 6.68
CA ASP A 72 1.70 6.92 6.64
C ASP A 72 0.24 6.50 6.96
N GLY A 73 -0.01 5.23 7.32
CA GLY A 73 -1.31 4.72 7.77
C GLY A 73 -2.33 4.51 6.65
N GLN A 74 -1.91 4.53 5.39
CA GLN A 74 -2.82 4.38 4.24
C GLN A 74 -3.09 2.90 3.90
N LEU A 75 -2.10 2.05 4.15
CA LEU A 75 -2.17 0.60 3.92
C LEU A 75 -1.81 -0.15 5.19
N ILE A 76 -2.29 -1.39 5.28
CA ILE A 76 -1.81 -2.38 6.23
C ILE A 76 -1.12 -3.49 5.45
N CYS A 77 0.00 -3.98 5.98
CA CYS A 77 0.62 -5.21 5.53
C CYS A 77 0.27 -6.32 6.52
N ASN A 78 -0.44 -7.34 6.05
CA ASN A 78 -0.81 -8.47 6.90
C ASN A 78 0.39 -9.42 7.11
N ARG A 79 0.22 -10.41 7.98
CA ARG A 79 1.28 -11.40 8.30
C ARG A 79 1.78 -12.22 7.10
N ARG A 80 1.02 -12.23 5.99
CA ARG A 80 1.38 -12.93 4.74
C ARG A 80 2.13 -12.03 3.77
N GLY A 81 2.48 -10.81 4.16
CA GLY A 81 3.15 -9.83 3.29
C GLY A 81 2.23 -9.20 2.25
N ALA A 82 0.90 -9.33 2.41
CA ALA A 82 -0.07 -8.75 1.50
C ALA A 82 -0.59 -7.41 2.03
N TYR A 83 -0.74 -6.45 1.12
CA TYR A 83 -1.18 -5.09 1.37
C TYR A 83 -2.68 -4.95 1.16
N LEU A 84 -3.33 -4.19 2.03
CA LEU A 84 -4.74 -3.82 1.93
C LEU A 84 -4.95 -2.36 2.35
N PRO A 85 -5.94 -1.65 1.79
CA PRO A 85 -6.35 -0.33 2.27
C PRO A 85 -6.78 -0.41 3.73
N ILE A 86 -6.39 0.57 4.54
CA ILE A 86 -6.78 0.60 5.96
C ILE A 86 -8.30 0.66 6.15
N GLU A 87 -9.01 1.34 5.25
CA GLU A 87 -10.48 1.47 5.27
C GLU A 87 -11.21 0.13 5.03
N GLU A 88 -10.56 -0.82 4.37
CA GLU A 88 -11.12 -2.17 4.12
C GLU A 88 -10.62 -3.21 5.12
N ALA A 89 -9.66 -2.83 5.97
CA ALA A 89 -9.29 -3.66 7.08
C ALA A 89 -10.43 -3.55 8.10
N ASP A 90 -11.15 -4.65 8.34
CA ASP A 90 -12.16 -4.78 9.40
C ASP A 90 -11.47 -4.74 10.78
N LEU A 91 -10.93 -3.57 11.12
CA LEU A 91 -10.15 -3.32 12.31
C LEU A 91 -11.06 -2.77 13.39
N VAL A 92 -10.95 -3.37 14.57
CA VAL A 92 -11.51 -2.81 15.79
C VAL A 92 -10.42 -1.99 16.48
N THR A 93 -10.58 -0.66 16.50
CA THR A 93 -9.72 0.22 17.30
C THR A 93 -10.16 0.20 18.76
N GLY A 94 -9.20 0.31 19.69
CA GLY A 94 -9.53 0.23 21.11
C GLY A 94 -8.32 0.32 22.03
N ARG A 95 -8.59 0.35 23.33
CA ARG A 95 -7.58 0.35 24.39
C ARG A 95 -7.38 -1.06 24.95
N VAL A 96 -6.12 -1.50 25.03
CA VAL A 96 -5.78 -2.76 25.69
C VAL A 96 -5.63 -2.54 27.20
N ILE A 97 -6.41 -3.28 28.00
CA ILE A 97 -6.31 -3.33 29.45
C ILE A 97 -5.55 -4.59 29.84
N GLY A 98 -4.35 -4.42 30.39
CA GLY A 98 -3.51 -5.53 30.86
C GLY A 98 -3.90 -6.01 32.26
N HIS A 99 -3.97 -7.33 32.45
CA HIS A 99 -4.17 -8.00 33.73
C HIS A 99 -2.84 -8.51 34.29
N LYS A 100 -2.71 -8.54 35.63
CA LYS A 100 -1.46 -8.96 36.31
C LYS A 100 -1.08 -10.43 36.04
N ASP A 101 -2.07 -11.26 35.73
CA ASP A 101 -1.90 -12.69 35.46
C ASP A 101 -1.45 -13.00 34.01
N GLY A 102 -1.11 -11.98 33.21
CA GLY A 102 -0.47 -12.17 31.90
C GLY A 102 -1.42 -12.22 30.69
N PHE A 103 -2.68 -11.81 30.85
CA PHE A 103 -3.62 -11.62 29.75
C PHE A 103 -4.15 -10.18 29.72
N GLY A 104 -4.85 -9.80 28.65
CA GLY A 104 -5.47 -8.49 28.55
C GLY A 104 -6.70 -8.50 27.63
N PHE A 105 -7.57 -7.52 27.83
CA PHE A 105 -8.77 -7.34 27.01
C PHE A 105 -8.62 -6.10 26.14
N LEU A 106 -9.03 -6.21 24.88
CA LEU A 106 -9.26 -5.05 24.03
C LEU A 106 -10.63 -4.48 24.38
N VAL A 107 -10.69 -3.21 24.77
CA VAL A 107 -11.93 -2.43 24.87
C VAL A 107 -12.03 -1.61 23.59
N PRO A 108 -12.96 -1.94 22.67
CA PRO A 108 -13.20 -1.15 21.47
C PRO A 108 -13.50 0.31 21.81
N ASP A 109 -13.02 1.24 20.99
CA ASP A 109 -13.39 2.66 21.14
C ASP A 109 -14.90 2.87 20.87
N ASP A 110 -15.50 1.97 20.09
CA ASP A 110 -16.91 2.01 19.68
C ASP A 110 -17.86 1.23 20.61
N GLY A 111 -17.37 0.57 21.69
CA GLY A 111 -18.24 -0.12 22.67
C GLY A 111 -17.58 -1.16 23.57
#